data_AF-A0A4C2A479-F1
#
_entry.id   AF-A0A4C2A479-F1
#
_cell.length_a   1.000
_cell.length_b   1.000
_cell.length_c   1.000
_cell.angle_alpha   90.00
_cell.angle_beta   90.00
_cell.angle_gamma   90.00
#
_symmetry.space_group_name_H-M   'P 1'
#
loop_
_entity.id
_entity.type
_entity.pdbx_description
1 polymer ?
#
loop_
_entity_poly.entity_id
_entity_poly.type
_entity_poly.pdbx_seq_one_letter_code
_entity_poly.pdbx_strand_id
1 'polypeptide(L)'
;MACSYLTERKITVNYARETVTKSTNKGCVQGSICGPTFWNIIIDSLLQRLTDAKVHCQAFADDVVSSESSSTIENAANEAMKIVTKWFRK
;
A
#
# COMPACT_ATOMS: atom_id res chain seq x y z
N MET A 1 3.49 21.67 1.70
CA MET A 1 4.68 20.90 2.14
C MET A 1 4.52 19.39 1.94
N ALA A 2 3.37 18.78 2.27
CA ALA A 2 3.14 17.35 1.99
C ALA A 2 2.99 17.03 0.49
N CYS A 3 2.27 17.85 -0.28
CA CYS A 3 2.08 17.61 -1.72
C CYS A 3 3.41 17.66 -2.51
N SER A 4 4.32 18.56 -2.15
CA SER A 4 5.64 18.67 -2.79
C SER A 4 6.52 17.44 -2.59
N TYR A 5 6.29 16.64 -1.54
CA TYR A 5 6.99 15.38 -1.33
C TYR A 5 6.64 14.34 -2.42
N LEU A 6 5.41 14.37 -2.94
CA LEU A 6 4.93 13.40 -3.92
C LEU A 6 5.14 13.84 -5.37
N THR A 7 5.49 15.10 -5.62
CA THR A 7 5.74 15.66 -6.95
C THR A 7 7.20 15.50 -7.38
N GLU A 8 7.43 15.37 -8.68
CA GLU A 8 8.76 15.39 -9.32
C GLU A 8 9.79 14.40 -8.75
N ARG A 9 9.32 13.32 -8.11
CA ARG A 9 10.20 12.33 -7.52
C ARG A 9 11.00 11.61 -8.61
N LYS A 10 12.31 11.54 -8.43
CA LYS A 10 13.26 10.84 -9.31
C LYS A 10 14.16 9.93 -8.48
N ILE A 11 14.50 8.79 -9.05
CA ILE A 11 15.49 7.86 -8.52
C ILE A 11 16.68 7.89 -9.48
N THR A 12 17.87 8.12 -8.94
CA THR A 12 19.12 8.11 -9.70
C THR A 12 19.99 6.98 -9.21
N VAL A 13 20.49 6.17 -10.14
CA VAL A 13 21.40 5.05 -9.88
C VAL A 13 22.72 5.33 -10.58
N ASN A 14 23.81 5.26 -9.83
CA ASN A 14 25.17 5.36 -10.33
C ASN A 14 25.80 3.97 -10.31
N TYR A 15 26.18 3.44 -11.46
CA TYR A 15 26.79 2.12 -11.58
C TYR A 15 27.78 2.08 -12.75
N ALA A 16 28.97 1.52 -12.52
CA ALA A 16 30.00 1.36 -13.56
C ALA A 16 30.32 2.65 -14.37
N ARG A 17 30.34 3.81 -13.69
CA ARG A 17 30.51 5.17 -14.29
C ARG A 17 29.33 5.65 -15.15
N GLU A 18 28.27 4.88 -15.23
CA GLU A 18 27.01 5.28 -15.85
C GLU A 18 26.03 5.81 -14.81
N THR A 19 25.22 6.79 -15.21
CA THR A 19 24.17 7.39 -14.38
C THR A 19 22.83 7.24 -15.08
N VAL A 20 21.88 6.58 -14.42
CA VAL A 20 20.51 6.44 -14.92
C VAL A 20 19.56 7.12 -13.95
N THR A 21 18.71 8.01 -14.47
CA THR A 21 17.67 8.68 -13.68
C THR A 21 16.30 8.31 -14.21
N LYS A 22 15.37 7.96 -13.31
CA LYS A 22 13.99 7.61 -13.63
C LYS A 22 13.01 8.31 -12.71
N SER A 23 11.95 8.89 -13.26
CA SER A 23 10.84 9.44 -12.48
C SER A 23 10.04 8.33 -11.80
N THR A 24 9.58 8.57 -10.57
CA THR A 24 8.71 7.65 -9.81
C THR A 24 7.41 8.34 -9.39
N ASN A 25 6.30 7.65 -9.61
CA ASN A 25 4.97 8.08 -9.21
C ASN A 25 4.30 7.12 -8.22
N LYS A 26 4.99 6.05 -7.79
CA LYS A 26 4.46 5.04 -6.86
C LYS A 26 5.34 4.88 -5.62
N GLY A 27 4.71 4.41 -4.55
CA GLY A 27 5.37 4.09 -3.28
C GLY A 27 5.97 5.30 -2.55
N CYS A 28 6.58 5.01 -1.40
CA CYS A 28 7.38 5.95 -0.62
C CYS A 28 8.84 5.51 -0.65
N VAL A 29 9.77 6.46 -0.45
CA VAL A 29 11.20 6.12 -0.36
C VAL A 29 11.45 5.37 0.94
N GLN A 30 12.05 4.18 0.86
CA GLN A 30 12.43 3.40 2.04
C GLN A 30 13.44 4.20 2.88
N GLY A 31 13.26 4.20 4.20
CA GLY A 31 14.09 4.99 5.12
C GLY A 31 13.70 6.47 5.23
N SER A 32 12.67 6.91 4.49
CA SER A 32 12.14 8.27 4.69
C SER A 32 11.32 8.36 5.97
N ILE A 33 11.48 9.47 6.69
CA ILE A 33 10.77 9.74 7.95
C ILE A 33 9.25 9.79 7.74
N CYS A 34 8.81 10.37 6.62
CA CYS A 34 7.39 10.50 6.31
C CYS A 34 6.78 9.25 5.64
N GLY A 35 7.61 8.29 5.21
CA GLY A 35 7.17 7.09 4.50
C GLY A 35 6.08 6.30 5.25
N PRO A 36 6.28 5.97 6.54
CA PRO A 36 5.27 5.28 7.35
C PRO A 36 3.94 6.03 7.43
N THR A 37 3.98 7.36 7.62
CA THR A 37 2.75 8.17 7.67
C THR A 37 2.00 8.18 6.34
N PHE A 38 2.72 8.34 5.22
CA PHE A 38 2.10 8.29 3.90
C PHE A 38 1.53 6.91 3.58
N TRP A 39 2.21 5.85 4.00
CA TRP A 39 1.70 4.49 3.85
C TRP A 39 0.39 4.27 4.60
N ASN A 40 0.29 4.75 5.85
CA ASN A 40 -0.95 4.70 6.62
C ASN A 40 -2.10 5.45 5.92
N ILE A 41 -1.82 6.63 5.33
CA ILE A 41 -2.83 7.39 4.57
C ILE A 41 -3.28 6.62 3.31
N ILE A 42 -2.35 5.98 2.61
CA ILE A 42 -2.66 5.21 1.40
C ILE A 42 -3.55 4.00 1.75
N ILE A 43 -3.15 3.23 2.77
CA ILE A 43 -3.81 1.98 3.15
C ILE A 43 -5.18 2.22 3.82
N ASP A 44 -5.43 3.39 4.39
CA ASP A 44 -6.73 3.76 4.98
C ASP A 44 -7.90 3.53 4.00
N SER A 45 -7.71 3.89 2.73
CA SER A 45 -8.72 3.66 1.69
C SER A 45 -9.00 2.18 1.39
N LEU A 46 -8.05 1.28 1.65
CA LEU A 46 -8.25 -0.17 1.58
C LEU A 46 -9.00 -0.67 2.81
N LEU A 47 -8.61 -0.21 4.00
CA LEU A 47 -9.26 -0.59 5.27
C LEU A 47 -10.74 -0.20 5.29
N GLN A 48 -11.08 0.99 4.77
CA GLN A 48 -12.47 1.40 4.57
C GLN A 48 -13.24 0.42 3.69
N ARG A 49 -12.68 0.00 2.54
CA ARG A 49 -13.34 -0.97 1.63
C ARG A 49 -13.54 -2.34 2.27
N LEU A 50 -12.57 -2.80 3.06
CA LEU A 50 -12.68 -4.06 3.79
C LEU A 50 -13.74 -3.97 4.90
N THR A 51 -13.79 -2.83 5.60
CA THR A 51 -14.80 -2.53 6.63
C THR A 51 -16.21 -2.51 6.02
N ASP A 52 -16.39 -1.84 4.89
CA ASP A 52 -17.67 -1.80 4.16
C ASP A 52 -18.14 -3.20 3.73
N ALA A 53 -17.18 -4.08 3.42
CA ALA A 53 -17.42 -5.49 3.11
C ALA A 53 -17.58 -6.38 4.35
N LYS A 54 -17.59 -5.80 5.56
CA LYS A 54 -17.69 -6.48 6.86
C LYS A 54 -16.55 -7.46 7.14
N VAL A 55 -15.38 -7.24 6.53
CA VAL A 55 -14.17 -8.01 6.79
C VAL A 55 -13.46 -7.40 7.99
N HIS A 56 -13.33 -8.17 9.07
CA HIS A 56 -12.55 -7.74 10.23
C HIS A 56 -11.06 -7.83 9.91
N CYS A 57 -10.36 -6.70 9.91
CA CYS A 57 -8.94 -6.65 9.60
C CYS A 57 -8.16 -5.72 10.55
N GLN A 58 -6.89 -6.07 10.76
CA GLN A 58 -5.91 -5.30 11.50
C GLN A 58 -4.75 -4.97 10.56
N ALA A 59 -4.33 -3.72 10.53
CA ALA A 59 -3.14 -3.30 9.79
C ALA A 59 -2.04 -2.82 10.73
N PHE A 60 -0.80 -3.07 10.35
CA PHE A 60 0.39 -2.53 10.97
C PHE A 60 1.50 -2.39 9.92
N ALA A 61 2.04 -1.18 9.75
CA ALA A 61 2.96 -0.88 8.65
C ALA A 61 2.40 -1.40 7.31
N ASP A 62 3.15 -2.22 6.57
CA ASP A 62 2.75 -2.86 5.31
C ASP A 62 1.93 -4.15 5.45
N ASP A 63 1.76 -4.66 6.67
CA ASP A 63 0.99 -5.87 6.92
C ASP A 63 -0.49 -5.56 7.17
N VAL A 64 -1.37 -6.35 6.54
CA VAL A 64 -2.81 -6.39 6.80
C VAL A 64 -3.22 -7.82 7.03
N VAL A 65 -3.83 -8.08 8.18
CA VAL A 65 -4.31 -9.40 8.58
C VAL A 65 -5.83 -9.33 8.74
N SER A 66 -6.55 -10.25 8.10
CA SER A 66 -7.98 -10.44 8.32
C SER A 66 -8.24 -11.65 9.21
N SER A 67 -9.24 -11.56 10.09
CA SER A 67 -9.67 -12.68 10.93
C SER A 67 -11.11 -13.07 10.60
N GLU A 68 -11.34 -14.34 10.33
CA GLU A 68 -12.65 -14.89 10.00
C GLU A 68 -12.98 -16.06 10.93
N SER A 69 -14.18 -16.11 11.50
CA SER A 69 -14.60 -17.13 12.46
C SER A 69 -15.58 -18.16 11.90
N SER A 70 -15.74 -18.22 10.57
CA SER A 70 -16.77 -19.04 9.90
C SER A 70 -16.23 -20.39 9.41
N SER A 71 -17.09 -21.40 9.28
CA SER A 71 -16.79 -22.62 8.51
C SER A 71 -16.49 -22.35 7.03
N THR A 72 -16.71 -21.11 6.58
CA THR A 72 -16.47 -20.62 5.21
C THR A 72 -15.27 -19.67 5.10
N ILE A 73 -14.26 -19.80 5.98
CA ILE A 73 -13.04 -18.94 5.99
C ILE A 73 -12.44 -18.80 4.59
N GLU A 74 -12.35 -19.88 3.82
CA GLU A 74 -11.76 -19.83 2.47
C GLU A 74 -12.53 -18.90 1.54
N ASN A 75 -13.86 -19.01 1.49
CA ASN A 75 -14.69 -18.16 0.66
C ASN A 75 -14.61 -16.69 1.10
N ALA A 76 -14.65 -16.43 2.42
CA ALA A 76 -14.52 -15.08 2.96
C ALA A 76 -13.15 -14.45 2.62
N ALA A 77 -12.07 -15.22 2.79
CA ALA A 77 -10.73 -14.79 2.41
C ALA A 77 -10.61 -14.52 0.90
N ASN A 78 -11.22 -15.36 0.06
CA ASN A 78 -11.22 -15.18 -1.39
C ASN A 78 -11.97 -13.90 -1.80
N GLU A 79 -13.11 -13.58 -1.17
CA GLU A 79 -13.82 -12.32 -1.42
C GLU A 79 -13.03 -11.09 -0.95
N ALA A 80 -12.43 -11.14 0.25
CA ALA A 80 -11.55 -10.09 0.73
C ALA A 80 -10.35 -9.87 -0.23
N MET A 81 -9.76 -10.95 -0.73
CA MET A 81 -8.65 -10.89 -1.68
C MET A 81 -9.03 -10.25 -3.02
N LYS A 82 -10.27 -10.43 -3.48
CA LYS A 82 -10.78 -9.72 -4.67
C LYS A 82 -10.81 -8.20 -4.46
N ILE A 83 -11.21 -7.74 -3.27
CA ILE A 83 -11.23 -6.31 -2.91
C ILE A 83 -9.81 -5.75 -2.92
N VAL A 84 -8.88 -6.44 -2.24
CA VAL A 84 -7.46 -6.06 -2.17
C VAL A 84 -6.84 -6.00 -3.57
N THR A 85 -7.04 -7.02 -4.40
CA THR A 85 -6.50 -7.08 -5.77
C THR A 85 -7.06 -5.97 -6.65
N LYS A 86 -8.35 -5.66 -6.53
CA LYS A 86 -8.98 -4.56 -7.27
C LYS A 86 -8.44 -3.20 -6.84
N TRP A 87 -8.14 -3.03 -5.55
CA TRP A 87 -7.53 -1.81 -5.02
C TRP A 87 -6.10 -1.62 -5.53
N PHE A 88 -5.26 -2.66 -5.52
CA PHE A 88 -3.88 -2.58 -6.03
C PHE A 88 -3.76 -2.25 -7.53
N ARG A 89 -4.81 -2.52 -8.32
CA ARG A 89 -4.84 -2.24 -9.75
C ARG A 89 -5.23 -0.80 -10.10
N LYS A 90 -5.68 0.00 -9.13
CA LYS A 90 -5.85 1.44 -9.29
C LYS A 90 -4.52 2.17 -9.15
#